data_AF-A0AA48H2S5-F1
#
_entry.id   AF-A0AA48H2S5-F1
#
_cell.length_a   1.000
_cell.length_b   1.000
_cell.length_c   1.000
_cell.angle_alpha   90.00
_cell.angle_beta   90.00
_cell.angle_gamma   90.00
#
_symmetry.space_group_name_H-M   'P 1'
#
loop_
_entity.id
_entity.type
_entity.pdbx_description
1 polymer ?
#
loop_
_entity_poly.entity_id
_entity_poly.type
_entity_poly.pdbx_seq_one_letter_code
_entity_poly.pdbx_strand_id
1 'polypeptide(L)'
;MTKSGKQIGDEYSETLAQYLEALRKEGKALPSRAGKVSAKGVALASGIETQSLYKNVKCRAMLEAAAQELGLAPMETREAGPSKDDAKDRRIQTLEARNAVLQAEVEGLRQKLRRYAHIEEHMVSTGRRVIP
;
A
#
# COMPACT_ATOMS: atom_id res chain seq x y z
N MET A 1 -16.51 7.39 -2.67
CA MET A 1 -16.24 6.13 -3.40
C MET A 1 -14.76 6.08 -3.73
N THR A 2 -14.04 5.09 -3.21
CA THR A 2 -12.61 4.90 -3.45
C THR A 2 -12.42 4.25 -4.83
N LYS A 3 -11.60 4.84 -5.69
CA LYS A 3 -11.33 4.28 -7.03
C LYS A 3 -10.60 2.95 -6.90
N SER A 4 -10.90 2.00 -7.79
CA SER A 4 -10.18 0.72 -7.85
C SER A 4 -8.75 0.93 -8.35
N GLY A 5 -7.79 0.12 -7.89
CA GLY A 5 -6.40 0.18 -8.33
C GLY A 5 -6.24 0.05 -9.86
N LYS A 6 -7.15 -0.69 -10.53
CA LYS A 6 -7.20 -0.75 -12.00
C LYS A 6 -7.56 0.59 -12.63
N GLN A 7 -8.57 1.27 -12.08
CA GLN A 7 -9.02 2.58 -12.57
C GLN A 7 -7.93 3.64 -12.38
N ILE A 8 -7.26 3.64 -11.23
CA ILE A 8 -6.11 4.52 -10.97
C ILE A 8 -4.97 4.23 -11.96
N GLY A 9 -4.71 2.95 -12.24
CA GLY A 9 -3.71 2.53 -13.23
C GLY A 9 -4.03 3.04 -14.64
N ASP A 10 -5.28 2.94 -15.07
CA ASP A 10 -5.73 3.41 -16.38
C ASP A 10 -5.63 4.95 -16.46
N GLU A 11 -6.09 5.69 -15.44
CA GLU A 11 -5.97 7.16 -15.35
C GLU A 11 -4.51 7.63 -15.45
N TYR A 12 -3.59 6.92 -14.79
CA TYR A 12 -2.16 7.24 -14.91
C TYR A 12 -1.60 6.98 -16.31
N SER A 13 -2.05 5.94 -17.00
CA SER A 13 -1.62 5.69 -18.38
C SER A 13 -2.13 6.77 -19.35
N GLU A 14 -3.36 7.25 -19.14
CA GLU A 14 -3.93 8.36 -19.91
C GLU A 14 -3.20 9.68 -19.64
N THR A 15 -2.94 9.99 -18.36
CA THR A 15 -2.19 11.19 -17.96
C THR A 15 -0.78 11.18 -18.55
N LEU A 16 -0.13 10.01 -18.60
CA LEU A 16 1.20 9.87 -19.18
C LEU A 16 1.18 10.09 -20.69
N ALA A 17 0.17 9.54 -21.39
CA ALA A 17 0.01 9.74 -22.82
C ALA A 17 -0.16 11.22 -23.18
N GLN A 18 -1.02 11.94 -22.44
CA GLN A 18 -1.22 13.37 -22.63
C GLN A 18 0.07 14.17 -22.39
N TYR A 19 0.81 13.83 -21.34
CA TYR A 19 2.09 14.47 -21.04
C TYR A 19 3.13 14.26 -22.15
N LEU A 20 3.26 13.02 -22.65
CA LEU A 20 4.19 12.71 -23.75
C LEU A 20 3.79 13.41 -25.04
N GLU A 21 2.50 13.51 -25.33
CA GLU A 21 2.00 14.23 -26.50
C GLU A 21 2.26 15.75 -26.39
N ALA A 22 2.04 16.33 -25.20
CA ALA A 22 2.35 17.74 -24.94
C ALA A 22 3.85 18.03 -25.15
N LEU A 23 4.73 17.17 -24.63
CA LEU A 23 6.17 17.28 -24.87
C LEU A 23 6.53 17.25 -26.36
N ARG A 24 5.92 16.34 -27.12
CA ARG A 24 6.12 16.25 -28.58
C ARG A 24 5.68 17.53 -29.29
N LYS A 25 4.50 18.07 -28.94
CA LYS A 25 3.98 19.32 -29.53
C LYS A 25 4.86 20.53 -29.21
N GLU A 26 5.40 20.58 -28.00
CA GLU A 26 6.27 21.66 -27.55
C GLU A 26 7.74 21.48 -27.97
N GLY A 27 8.10 20.35 -28.58
CA GLY A 27 9.48 20.01 -28.97
C GLY A 27 10.42 19.85 -27.77
N LYS A 28 9.89 19.58 -26.57
CA LYS A 28 10.69 19.47 -25.34
C LYS A 28 11.21 18.05 -25.15
N ALA A 29 12.45 17.95 -24.69
CA ALA A 29 13.07 16.67 -24.38
C ALA A 29 12.45 16.01 -23.15
N LEU A 30 12.43 14.68 -23.15
CA LEU A 30 12.06 13.88 -21.97
C LEU A 30 13.05 14.11 -20.82
N PRO A 31 12.57 14.20 -19.56
CA PRO A 31 13.44 14.25 -18.40
C PRO A 31 14.42 13.06 -18.39
N SER A 32 15.69 13.35 -18.61
CA SER A 32 16.76 12.35 -18.70
C SER A 32 17.90 12.67 -17.74
N ARG A 33 18.60 11.64 -17.29
CA ARG A 33 19.79 11.74 -16.44
C ARG A 33 20.81 10.72 -16.91
N ALA A 34 22.02 11.17 -17.23
CA ALA A 34 23.10 10.32 -17.73
C ALA A 34 22.71 9.48 -18.97
N GLY A 35 21.96 10.07 -19.91
CA GLY A 35 21.53 9.40 -21.15
C GLY A 35 20.39 8.39 -21.00
N LYS A 36 19.83 8.24 -19.78
CA LYS A 36 18.67 7.38 -19.49
C LYS A 36 17.45 8.21 -19.13
N VAL A 37 16.25 7.72 -19.43
CA VAL A 37 15.00 8.36 -18.97
C VAL A 37 14.91 8.32 -17.45
N SER A 38 14.60 9.46 -16.83
CA SER A 38 14.44 9.57 -15.38
C SER A 38 13.00 9.33 -14.97
N ALA A 39 12.68 8.14 -14.44
CA ALA A 39 11.34 7.84 -13.94
C ALA A 39 10.85 8.85 -12.89
N LYS A 40 11.74 9.34 -12.02
CA LYS A 40 11.41 10.38 -11.04
C LYS A 40 11.12 11.73 -11.69
N GLY A 41 11.91 12.11 -12.70
CA GLY A 41 11.70 13.35 -13.44
C GLY A 41 10.37 13.33 -14.20
N VAL A 42 10.06 12.21 -14.86
CA VAL A 42 8.79 12.00 -15.55
C VAL A 42 7.63 12.04 -14.55
N ALA A 43 7.70 11.28 -13.45
CA ALA A 43 6.67 11.26 -12.42
C ALA A 43 6.36 12.66 -11.86
N LEU A 44 7.39 13.47 -11.60
CA LEU A 44 7.21 14.82 -11.09
C LEU A 44 6.60 15.76 -12.13
N ALA A 45 6.98 15.63 -13.40
CA ALA A 45 6.48 16.47 -14.47
C ALA A 45 5.07 16.09 -14.94
N SER A 46 4.72 14.80 -14.91
CA SER A 46 3.40 14.30 -15.30
C SER A 46 2.41 14.21 -14.12
N GLY A 47 2.88 14.35 -12.88
CA GLY A 47 2.06 14.21 -11.68
C GLY A 47 1.68 12.76 -11.34
N ILE A 48 2.32 11.78 -11.96
CA ILE A 48 2.04 10.35 -11.77
C ILE A 48 2.92 9.77 -10.68
N GLU A 49 2.41 8.80 -9.92
CA GLU A 49 3.22 8.09 -8.95
C GLU A 49 4.36 7.31 -9.62
N THR A 50 5.59 7.48 -9.12
CA THR A 50 6.79 6.84 -9.68
C THR A 50 6.68 5.32 -9.73
N GLN A 51 5.99 4.69 -8.76
CA GLN A 51 5.77 3.24 -8.74
C GLN A 51 4.91 2.77 -9.93
N SER A 52 3.95 3.56 -10.38
CA SER A 52 3.09 3.23 -11.51
C SER A 52 3.87 3.18 -12.82
N LEU A 53 4.92 3.99 -12.98
CA LEU A 53 5.80 3.93 -14.15
C LEU A 53 6.59 2.61 -14.24
N TYR A 54 6.82 1.94 -13.11
CA TYR A 54 7.50 0.63 -13.05
C TYR A 54 6.52 -0.55 -13.09
N LYS A 55 5.40 -0.47 -12.36
CA LYS A 55 4.47 -1.58 -12.16
C LYS A 55 3.38 -1.65 -13.24
N ASN A 56 2.94 -0.52 -13.78
CA ASN A 56 1.93 -0.52 -14.83
C ASN A 56 2.59 -0.81 -16.18
N VAL A 57 2.25 -1.96 -16.76
CA VAL A 57 2.77 -2.42 -18.06
C VAL A 57 2.53 -1.39 -19.16
N LYS A 58 1.36 -0.73 -19.17
CA LYS A 58 1.04 0.31 -20.17
C LYS A 58 1.96 1.51 -20.04
N CYS A 59 2.13 2.04 -18.82
CA CYS A 59 2.99 3.21 -18.58
C CYS A 59 4.45 2.92 -18.93
N ARG A 60 4.93 1.72 -18.58
CA ARG A 60 6.28 1.29 -18.91
C ARG A 60 6.49 1.20 -20.41
N ALA A 61 5.57 0.56 -21.14
CA ALA A 61 5.65 0.43 -22.59
C ALA A 61 5.63 1.80 -23.29
N MET A 62 4.79 2.74 -22.84
CA MET A 62 4.74 4.09 -23.39
C MET A 62 6.05 4.86 -23.19
N LEU A 63 6.66 4.75 -22.01
CA LEU A 63 7.94 5.41 -21.73
C LEU A 63 9.10 4.79 -22.47
N GLU A 64 9.09 3.47 -22.64
CA GLU A 64 10.12 2.76 -23.40
C GLU A 64 10.05 3.12 -24.89
N ALA A 65 8.84 3.19 -25.47
CA ALA A 65 8.65 3.67 -26.84
C ALA A 65 9.14 5.12 -27.01
N ALA A 66 8.78 6.01 -26.09
CA ALA A 66 9.22 7.40 -26.14
C ALA A 66 10.73 7.57 -25.91
N ALA A 67 11.36 6.69 -25.11
CA ALA A 67 12.80 6.66 -24.94
C ALA A 67 13.51 6.26 -26.24
N GLN A 68 12.99 5.22 -26.92
CA GLN A 68 13.53 4.74 -28.20
C GLN A 68 13.44 5.81 -29.30
N GLU A 69 12.30 6.51 -29.40
CA GLU A 69 12.12 7.62 -30.37
C GLU A 69 13.15 8.73 -30.20
N LEU A 70 13.57 9.01 -28.96
CA LEU A 70 14.54 10.04 -28.63
C LEU A 70 15.98 9.53 -28.55
N GLY A 71 16.23 8.25 -28.86
CA GLY A 71 17.56 7.63 -28.75
C GLY A 71 18.09 7.54 -27.31
N LEU A 72 17.21 7.60 -26.31
CA LEU A 72 17.57 7.46 -24.90
C LEU A 72 17.58 5.98 -24.50
N ALA A 73 18.47 5.64 -23.59
CA ALA A 73 18.44 4.32 -22.97
C ALA A 73 17.17 4.16 -22.11
N PRO A 74 16.58 2.95 -22.07
CA PRO A 74 15.39 2.68 -21.27
C PRO A 74 15.64 2.98 -19.79
N MET A 75 14.56 3.25 -19.06
CA MET A 75 14.62 3.49 -17.62
C MET A 75 15.27 2.30 -16.90
N GLU A 76 16.08 2.57 -15.88
CA GLU A 76 16.64 1.49 -15.06
C GLU A 76 15.52 0.69 -14.44
N THR A 77 15.49 -0.61 -14.76
CA THR A 77 14.59 -1.56 -14.14
C THR A 77 14.93 -1.61 -12.65
N ARG A 78 14.15 -0.92 -11.83
CA ARG A 78 14.25 -1.11 -10.39
C ARG A 78 13.60 -2.45 -10.09
N GLU A 79 14.40 -3.45 -9.73
CA GLU A 79 13.83 -4.65 -9.10
C GLU A 79 12.95 -4.19 -7.95
N ALA A 80 11.69 -4.64 -7.96
CA ALA A 80 10.70 -4.25 -6.98
C ALA A 80 11.12 -4.83 -5.62
N GLY A 81 11.98 -4.12 -4.89
CA GLY A 81 12.17 -4.34 -3.47
C GLY A 81 10.83 -4.20 -2.75
N PRO A 82 10.66 -4.81 -1.57
CA PRO A 82 9.41 -4.79 -0.83
C PRO A 82 8.91 -3.35 -0.72
N SER A 83 7.68 -3.13 -1.16
CA SER A 83 7.09 -1.81 -1.16
C SER A 83 6.96 -1.33 0.29
N LYS A 84 7.02 -0.01 0.53
CA LYS A 84 6.78 0.52 1.89
C LYS A 84 5.39 0.11 2.41
N ASP A 85 4.46 -0.14 1.51
CA ASP A 85 3.12 -0.59 1.84
C ASP A 85 3.14 -2.05 2.31
N ASP A 86 3.98 -2.92 1.71
CA ASP A 86 4.15 -4.30 2.18
C ASP A 86 4.66 -4.36 3.62
N ALA A 87 5.54 -3.42 4.02
CA ALA A 87 6.04 -3.36 5.40
C ALA A 87 4.97 -2.87 6.39
N LYS A 88 4.12 -1.92 5.97
CA LYS A 88 2.99 -1.45 6.76
C LYS A 88 1.94 -2.54 6.89
N ASP A 89 1.62 -3.24 5.82
CA ASP A 89 0.61 -4.31 5.81
C ASP A 89 1.04 -5.47 6.71
N ARG A 90 2.31 -5.86 6.67
CA ARG A 90 2.86 -6.85 7.63
C ARG A 90 2.75 -6.36 9.06
N ARG A 91 2.99 -5.07 9.30
CA ARG A 91 2.86 -4.48 10.64
C ARG A 91 1.41 -4.45 11.10
N ILE A 92 0.47 -4.10 10.22
CA ILE A 92 -0.97 -4.13 10.48
C ILE A 92 -1.40 -5.53 10.87
N GLN A 93 -1.08 -6.54 10.04
CA GLN A 93 -1.39 -7.94 10.33
C GLN A 93 -0.82 -8.40 11.68
N THR A 94 0.43 -8.01 11.98
CA THR A 94 1.05 -8.34 13.27
C THR A 94 0.31 -7.69 14.45
N LEU A 95 -0.12 -6.44 14.29
CA LEU A 95 -0.85 -5.72 15.33
C LEU A 95 -2.27 -6.27 15.51
N GLU A 96 -2.96 -6.60 14.43
CA GLU A 96 -4.29 -7.22 14.46
C GLU A 96 -4.25 -8.57 15.17
N ALA A 97 -3.28 -9.42 14.84
CA ALA A 97 -3.10 -10.70 15.53
C ALA A 97 -2.87 -10.53 17.04
N ARG A 98 -2.03 -9.55 17.44
CA ARG A 98 -1.80 -9.25 18.86
C ARG A 98 -3.04 -8.73 19.55
N ASN A 99 -3.81 -7.86 18.88
CA ASN A 99 -5.02 -7.30 19.44
C ASN A 99 -6.07 -8.39 19.67
N ALA A 100 -6.24 -9.32 18.72
CA ALA A 100 -7.13 -10.47 18.86
C ALA A 100 -6.75 -11.35 20.07
N VAL A 101 -5.46 -11.62 20.27
CA VAL A 101 -4.97 -12.38 21.45
C VAL A 101 -5.29 -11.65 22.76
N LEU A 102 -5.02 -10.34 22.84
CA LEU A 102 -5.29 -9.55 24.03
C LEU A 102 -6.78 -9.45 24.34
N GLN A 103 -7.63 -9.31 23.33
CA GLN A 103 -9.08 -9.30 23.49
C GLN A 103 -9.59 -10.63 24.07
N ALA A 104 -9.13 -11.76 23.53
CA ALA A 104 -9.49 -13.08 24.05
C ALA A 104 -9.04 -13.28 25.51
N GLU A 105 -7.85 -12.80 25.87
CA GLU A 105 -7.35 -12.86 27.24
C GLU A 105 -8.21 -12.02 28.19
N VAL A 106 -8.52 -10.78 27.81
CA VAL A 106 -9.40 -9.89 28.59
C VAL A 106 -10.78 -10.51 28.79
N GLU A 107 -11.37 -11.11 27.76
CA GLU A 107 -12.65 -11.80 27.86
C GLU A 107 -12.59 -12.99 28.81
N GLY A 108 -11.54 -13.82 28.70
CA GLY A 108 -11.32 -14.95 29.58
C GLY A 108 -11.17 -14.53 31.05
N LEU A 109 -10.40 -13.48 31.32
CA LEU A 109 -10.24 -12.91 32.66
C LEU A 109 -11.55 -12.34 33.20
N ARG A 110 -12.30 -11.60 32.38
CA ARG A 110 -13.64 -11.09 32.75
C ARG A 110 -14.62 -12.21 33.07
N GLN A 111 -14.55 -13.34 32.37
CA GLN A 111 -15.38 -14.50 32.67
C GLN A 111 -14.98 -15.19 33.98
N LYS A 112 -13.67 -15.27 34.28
CA LYS A 112 -13.19 -15.76 35.59
C LYS A 112 -13.66 -14.87 36.74
N LEU A 113 -13.53 -13.55 36.60
CA LEU A 113 -14.02 -12.59 37.60
C LEU A 113 -15.53 -12.72 37.84
N ARG A 114 -16.33 -12.84 36.77
CA ARG A 114 -17.78 -13.07 36.91
C ARG A 114 -18.11 -14.35 37.68
N ARG A 115 -17.35 -15.43 37.44
CA ARG A 115 -17.52 -16.69 38.18
C ARG A 115 -17.19 -16.52 39.66
N TYR A 116 -16.07 -15.86 39.99
CA TYR A 116 -15.71 -15.62 41.39
C TYR A 116 -16.71 -14.72 42.11
N ALA A 117 -17.16 -13.63 41.47
CA ALA A 117 -18.18 -12.75 42.03
C ALA A 117 -19.48 -13.51 42.35
N HIS A 118 -19.90 -14.42 41.45
CA HIS A 118 -21.08 -15.26 41.69
C HIS A 118 -20.90 -16.21 42.89
N ILE A 119 -19.73 -16.83 43.03
CA ILE A 119 -19.42 -17.72 44.16
C ILE A 119 -19.42 -16.92 45.47
N GLU A 120 -18.79 -15.74 45.50
CA GLU A 120 -18.77 -14.85 46.66
C GLU A 120 -20.18 -14.43 47.07
N GLU A 121 -21.01 -14.00 46.12
CA GLU A 121 -22.41 -13.62 46.36
C GLU A 121 -23.23 -14.79 46.95
N HIS A 122 -23.07 -15.99 46.40
CA HIS A 122 -23.73 -17.18 46.94
C HIS A 122 -23.24 -17.52 48.36
N MET A 123 -21.94 -17.41 48.62
CA MET A 123 -21.38 -17.66 49.95
C MET A 123 -21.92 -16.67 50.99
N VAL A 124 -22.00 -15.39 50.64
CA VAL A 124 -22.52 -14.34 51.53
C VAL A 124 -24.02 -14.56 51.80
N SER A 125 -24.80 -14.88 50.77
CA SER A 125 -26.25 -15.02 50.89
C SER A 125 -26.70 -16.32 51.58
N THR A 126 -25.99 -17.42 51.38
CA THR A 126 -26.41 -18.75 51.88
C THR A 126 -25.57 -19.27 53.03
N GLY A 127 -24.40 -18.68 53.29
CA GLY A 127 -23.41 -19.19 54.26
C GLY A 127 -22.74 -20.51 53.82
N ARG A 128 -23.03 -21.01 52.62
CA ARG A 128 -22.51 -22.29 52.09
C ARG A 128 -21.59 -22.04 50.90
N ARG A 129 -20.48 -22.78 50.86
CA ARG A 129 -19.51 -22.70 49.76
C ARG A 129 -20.02 -23.45 48.52
N VAL A 130 -19.97 -22.80 47.36
CA VAL A 130 -20.16 -23.45 46.05
C VAL A 130 -18.80 -23.95 45.56
N ILE A 131 -18.74 -25.21 45.11
CA ILE A 131 -17.56 -25.76 44.44
C ILE A 131 -17.69 -25.43 42.95
N PRO A 132 -16.67 -24.79 42.33
CA PRO A 132 -16.72 -24.39 40.92
C PRO A 132 -16.89 -25.56 39.93
#